data_AF-A0A554KVX6-F1
#
_entry.id   AF-A0A554KVX6-F1
#
_cell.length_a   1.000
_cell.length_b   1.000
_cell.length_c   1.000
_cell.angle_alpha   90.00
_cell.angle_beta   90.00
_cell.angle_gamma   90.00
#
_symmetry.space_group_name_H-M   'P 1'
#
loop_
_entity.id
_entity.type
_entity.pdbx_description
1 polymer ?
#
loop_
_entity_poly.entity_id
_entity_poly.type
_entity_poly.pdbx_seq_one_letter_code
_entity_poly.pdbx_strand_id
1 'polypeptide(L)'
;MLVLRKYQLDIVFLFFALLIITSLVFHGLSYFGEDPHNFEWYTAGPLVVLYFAYIWEMRSKINISERRKLTGKTLIYWIVLGIILFTNFSSPISVREYLTINILFIVFTLFLADSYWDFKKITLRSFQDKKEYR
;
A
#
# COMPACT_ATOMS: atom_id res chain seq x y z
N MET A 1 -11.03 -5.70 -26.41
CA MET A 1 -10.05 -4.93 -25.62
C MET A 1 -10.31 -5.23 -24.14
N LEU A 2 -9.77 -6.34 -23.64
CA LEU A 2 -10.00 -6.79 -22.27
C LEU A 2 -9.03 -6.06 -21.35
N VAL A 3 -9.60 -5.07 -20.65
CA VAL A 3 -9.16 -4.44 -19.41
C VAL A 3 -7.85 -5.03 -18.86
N LEU A 4 -6.72 -4.43 -19.25
CA LEU A 4 -5.41 -4.57 -18.61
C LEU A 4 -5.47 -3.93 -17.21
N ARG A 5 -6.31 -4.46 -16.32
CA ARG A 5 -6.32 -4.10 -14.90
C ARG A 5 -5.01 -4.66 -14.34
N LYS A 6 -4.03 -3.76 -14.17
CA LYS A 6 -2.70 -4.11 -13.70
C LYS A 6 -2.75 -4.21 -12.19
N TYR A 7 -2.39 -5.36 -11.64
CA TYR A 7 -2.25 -5.62 -10.20
C TYR A 7 -1.71 -4.44 -9.37
N GLN A 8 -0.66 -3.78 -9.87
CA GLN A 8 -0.03 -2.60 -9.26
C GLN A 8 -0.99 -1.42 -9.08
N LEU A 9 -1.87 -1.23 -10.06
CA LEU A 9 -2.87 -0.17 -10.05
C LEU A 9 -3.98 -0.51 -9.04
N ASP A 10 -4.40 -1.77 -8.93
CA ASP A 10 -5.36 -2.19 -7.89
C ASP A 10 -4.81 -1.95 -6.48
N ILE A 11 -3.53 -2.29 -6.24
CA ILE A 11 -2.83 -2.01 -4.96
C ILE A 11 -2.94 -0.52 -4.61
N VAL A 12 -2.61 0.37 -5.56
CA VAL A 12 -2.58 1.82 -5.34
C VAL A 12 -3.97 2.41 -5.18
N PHE A 13 -4.90 2.07 -6.06
CA PHE A 13 -6.27 2.61 -6.01
C PHE A 13 -6.98 2.18 -4.73
N LEU A 14 -6.84 0.91 -4.34
CA LEU A 14 -7.47 0.41 -3.13
C LEU A 14 -6.86 1.06 -1.88
N PHE A 15 -5.54 1.20 -1.81
CA PHE A 15 -4.88 1.95 -0.74
C PHE A 15 -5.40 3.39 -0.64
N PHE A 16 -5.46 4.09 -1.77
CA PHE A 16 -5.93 5.49 -1.80
C PHE A 16 -7.40 5.62 -1.39
N ALA A 17 -8.26 4.71 -1.85
CA ALA A 17 -9.66 4.67 -1.46
C ALA A 17 -9.84 4.47 0.06
N LEU A 18 -9.08 3.54 0.64
CA LEU A 18 -9.12 3.28 2.09
C LEU A 18 -8.58 4.46 2.90
N LEU A 19 -7.55 5.13 2.40
CA LEU A 19 -7.00 6.33 3.05
C LEU A 19 -8.05 7.46 3.07
N ILE A 20 -8.76 7.70 1.97
CA ILE A 20 -9.86 8.66 1.93
C ILE A 20 -10.98 8.27 2.89
N ILE A 21 -11.45 7.02 2.86
CA ILE A 21 -12.53 6.54 3.74
C ILE A 21 -12.16 6.74 5.20
N THR A 22 -10.97 6.30 5.60
CA THR A 22 -10.48 6.44 6.98
C THR A 22 -10.36 7.91 7.38
N SER A 23 -9.85 8.75 6.48
CA SER A 23 -9.71 10.19 6.73
C SER A 23 -11.08 10.87 6.91
N LEU A 24 -12.07 10.53 6.09
CA LEU A 24 -13.44 11.03 6.22
C LEU A 24 -14.09 10.59 7.53
N VAL A 25 -13.91 9.34 7.94
CA VAL A 25 -14.43 8.83 9.21
C VAL A 25 -13.79 9.56 10.39
N PHE A 26 -12.47 9.74 10.39
CA PHE A 26 -11.77 10.45 11.47
C PHE A 26 -12.18 11.91 11.55
N HIS A 27 -12.29 12.61 10.42
CA HIS A 27 -12.80 13.98 10.39
C HIS A 27 -14.25 14.06 10.89
N GLY A 28 -15.08 13.07 10.52
CA GLY A 28 -16.45 12.96 11.02
C GLY A 28 -16.49 12.80 12.55
N LEU A 29 -15.70 11.88 13.11
CA LEU A 29 -15.62 11.66 14.56
C LEU A 29 -15.18 12.93 15.30
N SER A 30 -14.12 13.59 14.81
CA SER A 30 -13.68 14.87 15.39
C SER A 30 -14.74 15.96 15.29
N TYR A 31 -15.51 16.00 14.20
CA TYR A 31 -16.62 16.95 14.05
C TYR A 31 -17.73 16.73 15.09
N PHE A 32 -17.98 15.47 15.48
CA PHE A 32 -18.93 15.13 16.56
C PHE A 32 -18.33 15.27 17.97
N GLY A 33 -17.07 15.69 18.10
CA GLY A 33 -16.39 15.89 19.39
C GLY A 33 -15.78 14.61 19.97
N GLU A 34 -15.76 13.52 19.21
CA GLU A 34 -15.13 12.26 19.60
C GLU A 34 -13.64 12.26 19.22
N ASP A 35 -12.80 11.63 20.05
CA ASP A 35 -11.38 11.42 19.73
C ASP A 35 -11.24 10.23 18.77
N PRO A 36 -10.78 10.43 17.52
CA PRO A 36 -10.63 9.34 16.55
C PRO A 36 -9.65 8.25 16.99
N HIS A 37 -8.73 8.53 17.93
CA HIS A 37 -7.79 7.53 18.45
C HIS A 37 -8.50 6.35 19.12
N ASN A 38 -9.62 6.61 19.78
CA ASN A 38 -10.41 5.58 20.45
C ASN A 38 -11.10 4.63 19.46
N PHE A 39 -11.37 5.11 18.24
CA PHE A 39 -12.13 4.39 17.21
C PHE A 39 -11.26 3.86 16.07
N GLU A 40 -9.97 4.19 16.09
CA GLU A 40 -8.98 3.84 15.07
C GLU A 40 -9.04 2.36 14.70
N TRP A 41 -8.97 1.47 15.69
CA TRP A 41 -8.95 0.03 15.47
C TRP A 41 -10.28 -0.53 14.98
N TYR A 42 -11.40 0.09 15.34
CA TYR A 42 -12.73 -0.34 14.91
C TYR A 42 -13.04 0.08 13.46
N THR A 43 -12.37 1.11 12.97
CA THR A 43 -12.62 1.71 11.66
C THR A 43 -11.53 1.31 10.67
N ALA A 44 -10.27 1.70 10.91
CA ALA A 44 -9.15 1.42 10.03
C ALA A 44 -8.68 -0.04 10.12
N GLY A 45 -8.76 -0.67 11.29
CA GLY A 45 -8.32 -2.06 11.51
C GLY A 45 -8.96 -3.07 10.53
N PRO A 46 -10.31 -3.18 10.49
CA PRO A 46 -11.00 -4.04 9.53
C PRO A 46 -10.65 -3.73 8.08
N LEU A 47 -10.50 -2.45 7.73
CA LEU A 47 -10.13 -2.01 6.39
C LEU A 47 -8.73 -2.48 5.99
N VAL A 48 -7.76 -2.41 6.91
CA VAL A 48 -6.40 -2.95 6.70
C VAL A 48 -6.44 -4.46 6.48
N VAL A 49 -7.23 -5.19 7.27
CA VAL A 49 -7.36 -6.64 7.11
C VAL A 49 -7.98 -7.01 5.77
N LEU A 50 -9.05 -6.32 5.36
CA LEU A 50 -9.69 -6.52 4.06
C LEU A 50 -8.74 -6.19 2.90
N TYR A 51 -8.00 -5.08 3.02
CA TYR A 51 -6.96 -4.71 2.07
C TYR A 51 -5.92 -5.80 1.90
N PHE A 52 -5.37 -6.28 3.02
CA PHE A 52 -4.35 -7.31 3.03
C PHE A 52 -4.87 -8.60 2.37
N ALA A 53 -6.04 -9.08 2.80
CA ALA A 53 -6.62 -10.33 2.30
C ALA A 53 -6.92 -10.25 0.79
N TYR A 54 -7.51 -9.14 0.33
CA TYR A 54 -7.85 -8.95 -1.08
C TYR A 54 -6.60 -8.93 -1.97
N ILE A 55 -5.57 -8.16 -1.59
CA ILE A 55 -4.33 -8.08 -2.37
C ILE A 55 -3.58 -9.41 -2.33
N TRP A 56 -3.59 -10.11 -1.19
CA TRP A 56 -3.00 -11.45 -1.06
C TRP A 56 -3.67 -12.47 -1.99
N GLU A 57 -5.01 -12.47 -2.05
CA GLU A 57 -5.76 -13.32 -2.96
C GLU A 57 -5.45 -12.98 -4.43
N MET A 58 -5.47 -11.70 -4.79
CA MET A 58 -5.12 -11.25 -6.14
C MET A 58 -3.71 -11.65 -6.56
N ARG A 59 -2.74 -11.56 -5.64
CA ARG A 59 -1.36 -11.99 -5.85
C ARG A 59 -1.26 -13.46 -6.26
N SER A 60 -2.15 -14.32 -5.76
CA SER A 60 -2.14 -15.75 -6.09
C SER A 60 -2.61 -16.03 -7.53
N LYS A 61 -3.42 -15.14 -8.11
CA LYS A 61 -4.06 -15.31 -9.41
C LYS A 61 -3.27 -14.72 -10.58
N ILE A 62 -2.31 -13.83 -10.32
CA ILE A 62 -1.62 -13.05 -11.36
C ILE A 62 -0.28 -13.66 -11.73
N ASN A 63 -0.11 -13.93 -13.03
CA ASN A 63 1.13 -14.49 -13.55
C ASN A 63 2.22 -13.40 -13.64
N ILE A 64 3.47 -13.76 -13.41
CA ILE A 64 4.59 -12.79 -13.33
C ILE A 64 4.79 -12.07 -14.67
N SER A 65 4.49 -12.74 -15.78
CA SER A 65 4.53 -12.19 -17.13
C SER A 65 3.55 -11.03 -17.36
N GLU A 66 2.48 -10.94 -16.55
CA GLU A 66 1.46 -9.90 -16.63
C GLU A 66 1.80 -8.67 -15.77
N ARG A 67 2.85 -8.77 -14.94
CA ARG A 67 3.32 -7.66 -14.10
C ARG A 67 4.12 -6.68 -14.93
N ARG A 68 3.90 -5.38 -14.72
CA ARG A 68 4.70 -4.35 -15.37
C ARG A 68 6.08 -4.34 -14.73
N LYS A 69 7.14 -4.45 -15.54
CA LYS A 69 8.51 -4.24 -15.05
C LYS A 69 8.63 -2.87 -14.39
N LEU A 70 9.31 -2.83 -13.26
CA LEU A 70 9.65 -1.59 -12.60
C LEU A 70 10.57 -0.79 -13.53
N THR A 71 10.10 0.35 -14.02
CA THR A 71 10.96 1.32 -14.70
C THR A 71 11.37 2.39 -13.70
N GLY A 72 12.56 2.99 -13.87
CA GLY A 72 13.03 4.06 -12.97
C GLY A 72 12.02 5.22 -12.87
N LYS A 73 11.31 5.53 -13.95
CA LYS A 73 10.22 6.53 -13.96
C LYS A 73 9.06 6.15 -13.04
N THR A 74 8.64 4.89 -13.07
CA THR A 74 7.55 4.39 -12.21
C THR A 74 7.92 4.41 -10.73
N LEU A 75 9.17 4.05 -10.40
CA LEU A 75 9.69 4.15 -9.03
C LEU A 75 9.65 5.60 -8.52
N ILE A 76 10.08 6.57 -9.34
CA ILE A 76 10.05 7.99 -8.99
C ILE A 76 8.61 8.45 -8.72
N TYR A 77 7.65 8.08 -9.57
CA TYR A 77 6.23 8.42 -9.32
C TYR A 77 5.73 7.88 -7.98
N TRP A 78 6.15 6.67 -7.56
CA TRP A 78 5.76 6.11 -6.27
C TRP A 78 6.44 6.77 -5.08
N ILE A 79 7.73 7.09 -5.21
CA ILE A 79 8.45 7.83 -4.18
C ILE A 79 7.81 9.22 -4.01
N VAL A 80 7.52 9.91 -5.12
CA VAL A 80 6.84 11.21 -5.11
C VAL A 80 5.43 11.09 -4.52
N LEU A 81 4.66 10.07 -4.88
CA LEU A 81 3.34 9.83 -4.28
C LEU A 81 3.45 9.62 -2.78
N GLY A 82 4.40 8.80 -2.32
CA GLY A 82 4.69 8.61 -0.90
C GLY A 82 5.03 9.92 -0.21
N ILE A 83 5.94 10.71 -0.79
CA ILE A 83 6.31 12.04 -0.26
C ILE A 83 5.09 12.96 -0.21
N ILE A 84 4.29 13.05 -1.27
CA ILE A 84 3.09 13.89 -1.32
C ILE A 84 2.11 13.50 -0.23
N LEU A 85 1.88 12.19 -0.06
CA LEU A 85 1.08 11.68 1.03
C LEU A 85 1.66 12.20 2.35
N PHE A 86 2.94 11.95 2.64
CA PHE A 86 3.65 12.38 3.86
C PHE A 86 3.67 13.90 4.09
N THR A 87 3.73 14.72 3.04
CA THR A 87 3.76 16.19 3.17
C THR A 87 2.39 16.79 3.45
N ASN A 88 1.30 16.11 3.05
CA ASN A 88 -0.07 16.51 3.40
C ASN A 88 -0.44 16.18 4.87
N PHE A 89 0.48 15.58 5.65
CA PHE A 89 0.29 15.32 7.09
C PHE A 89 0.40 16.57 7.97
N SER A 90 0.56 17.75 7.39
CA SER A 90 0.56 19.05 8.10
C SER A 90 -0.87 19.55 8.47
N SER A 91 -1.87 18.67 8.40
CA SER A 91 -3.26 18.94 8.81
C SER A 91 -3.39 18.93 10.34
N PRO A 92 -4.31 19.72 10.95
CA PRO A 92 -4.51 19.78 12.41
C PRO A 92 -4.82 18.43 13.08
N ILE A 93 -5.24 17.41 12.31
CA ILE A 93 -5.29 16.03 12.75
C ILE A 93 -4.11 15.32 12.09
N SER A 94 -3.02 15.14 12.83
CA SER A 94 -1.81 14.53 12.28
C SER A 94 -2.07 13.03 12.07
N VAL A 95 -2.28 12.66 10.80
CA VAL A 95 -2.54 11.28 10.36
C VAL A 95 -1.41 10.31 10.79
N ARG A 96 -0.25 10.86 11.21
CA ARG A 96 0.96 10.15 11.65
C ARG A 96 0.80 9.56 13.06
N GLU A 97 -0.09 10.11 13.86
CA GLU A 97 -0.34 9.64 15.23
C GLU A 97 -1.12 8.32 15.25
N TYR A 98 -1.82 7.98 14.18
CA TYR A 98 -2.63 6.76 14.11
C TYR A 98 -1.80 5.56 13.66
N LEU A 99 -1.73 4.54 14.52
CA LEU A 99 -0.90 3.35 14.31
C LEU A 99 -1.37 2.54 13.09
N THR A 100 -2.67 2.39 12.89
CA THR A 100 -3.34 1.66 11.81
C THR A 100 -3.07 2.28 10.46
N ILE A 101 -2.92 3.61 10.37
CA ILE A 101 -2.55 4.27 9.11
C ILE A 101 -1.08 4.00 8.78
N ASN A 102 -0.21 4.00 9.79
CA ASN A 102 1.18 3.57 9.62
C ASN A 102 1.25 2.10 9.18
N ILE A 103 0.44 1.21 9.76
CA ILE A 103 0.34 -0.19 9.36
C ILE A 103 -0.18 -0.30 7.91
N LEU A 104 -1.24 0.42 7.56
CA LEU A 104 -1.81 0.44 6.21
C LEU A 104 -0.74 0.83 5.18
N PHE A 105 0.04 1.86 5.48
CA PHE A 105 1.13 2.32 4.62
C PHE A 105 2.26 1.29 4.48
N ILE A 106 2.64 0.61 5.57
CA ILE A 106 3.62 -0.47 5.54
C ILE A 106 3.12 -1.62 4.66
N VAL A 107 1.87 -2.06 4.87
CA VAL A 107 1.25 -3.14 4.08
C VAL A 107 1.18 -2.76 2.61
N PHE A 108 0.75 -1.52 2.29
CA PHE A 108 0.78 -0.99 0.94
C PHE A 108 2.17 -1.05 0.31
N THR A 109 3.19 -0.56 1.02
CA THR A 109 4.56 -0.51 0.53
C THR A 109 5.10 -1.91 0.24
N LEU A 110 4.84 -2.87 1.14
CA LEU A 110 5.26 -4.26 0.97
C LEU A 110 4.61 -4.92 -0.25
N PHE A 111 3.29 -4.77 -0.42
CA PHE A 111 2.59 -5.35 -1.57
C PHE A 111 2.98 -4.67 -2.88
N LEU A 112 3.17 -3.35 -2.86
CA LEU A 112 3.64 -2.62 -4.03
C LEU A 112 5.06 -3.08 -4.41
N ALA A 113 5.97 -3.23 -3.45
CA ALA A 113 7.31 -3.76 -3.71
C ALA A 113 7.28 -5.20 -4.25
N ASP A 114 6.50 -6.08 -3.63
CA ASP A 114 6.33 -7.47 -4.10
C ASP A 114 5.75 -7.54 -5.53
N SER A 115 4.86 -6.60 -5.89
CA SER A 115 4.31 -6.49 -7.24
C SER A 115 5.36 -6.23 -8.32
N TYR A 116 6.55 -5.74 -7.95
CA TYR A 116 7.67 -5.47 -8.84
C TYR A 116 8.78 -6.50 -8.78
N TRP A 117 9.16 -6.94 -7.57
CA TRP A 117 10.32 -7.81 -7.35
C TRP A 117 9.99 -9.29 -7.18
N ASP A 118 8.72 -9.66 -7.04
CA ASP A 118 8.25 -11.02 -6.80
C ASP A 118 9.03 -11.74 -5.69
N PHE A 119 8.69 -11.46 -4.43
CA PHE A 119 9.41 -12.03 -3.29
C PHE A 119 9.33 -13.56 -3.22
N LYS A 120 8.40 -14.21 -3.95
CA LYS A 120 8.39 -15.68 -4.11
C LYS A 120 9.68 -16.24 -4.71
N LYS A 121 10.35 -15.49 -5.58
CA LYS A 121 11.57 -15.93 -6.29
C LYS A 121 12.86 -15.52 -5.60
N ILE A 122 12.81 -14.55 -4.69
CA ILE A 122 13.97 -14.13 -3.92
C ILE A 122 14.23 -15.16 -2.82
N THR A 123 15.00 -16.18 -3.16
CA THR A 123 15.57 -17.15 -2.22
C THR A 123 17.04 -16.81 -1.98
N LEU A 124 17.60 -17.13 -0.82
CA LEU A 124 19.02 -16.86 -0.52
C LEU A 124 19.98 -17.38 -1.61
N ARG A 125 19.61 -18.46 -2.32
CA ARG A 125 20.35 -19.01 -3.47
C ARG A 125 20.45 -18.04 -4.66
N SER A 126 19.40 -17.26 -4.95
CA SER A 126 19.43 -16.34 -6.12
C SER A 126 20.43 -15.19 -5.96
N PHE A 127 20.90 -14.92 -4.73
CA PHE A 127 21.96 -13.95 -4.46
C PHE A 127 23.37 -14.53 -4.61
N GLN A 128 23.54 -15.85 -4.48
CA GLN A 128 24.83 -16.53 -4.64
C GLN A 128 25.19 -16.69 -6.13
N ASP A 129 24.24 -17.08 -6.98
CA ASP A 129 24.49 -17.28 -8.43
C ASP A 129 24.93 -16.01 -9.17
N LYS A 130 24.64 -14.81 -8.64
CA LYS A 130 25.09 -13.54 -9.22
C LYS A 130 26.56 -13.20 -8.93
N LYS A 131 27.20 -13.88 -7.98
CA LYS A 131 28.61 -13.63 -7.62
C LYS A 131 29.60 -14.40 -8.50
N GLU A 132 29.18 -15.48 -9.17
CA GLU A 132 30.09 -16.30 -9.99
C GLU A 132 30.34 -15.76 -11.41
N TYR A 133 29.65 -14.68 -11.80
CA TYR A 133 29.82 -14.02 -13.11
C TYR A 133 30.45 -12.62 -13.01
N ARG A 134 31.32 -12.39 -12.02
CA ARG A 134 32.16 -11.19 -11.96
C ARG A 134 33.63 -11.53 -12.03
#